data_AF-A0A9P3G2D4-F1
#
_entry.id   AF-A0A9P3G2D4-F1
#
_cell.length_a   1.000
_cell.length_b   1.000
_cell.length_c   1.000
_cell.angle_alpha   90.00
_cell.angle_beta   90.00
_cell.angle_gamma   90.00
#
_symmetry.space_group_name_H-M   'P 1'
#
loop_
_entity.id
_entity.type
_entity.pdbx_description
1 polymer ?
#
loop_
_entity_poly.entity_id
_entity_poly.type
_entity_poly.pdbx_seq_one_letter_code
_entity_poly.pdbx_strand_id
1 'polypeptide(L)'
;MCGIVASAVHTPAPSPRSPTFPASSSAPEVLYRDDNFTVYRELANTVSSKGHLIIVFNLHVPSLYTLSSSDLPLLVTVRDLGRRLLNSLLNPSHSDFPNTPVTASPSRPLTVDTSSETPLDDDSFRIGFITPPFRDSKIPVTDHLHAHAYILPADRMGWWRAVGFSGMAWYAVDDLIAEIREETSNNRVRSGPKPRRGPRPIDQVPAAGARQGLPNGVETTSAGLGVADPEDPELSPGLMRPMSFSAPSSSRPGSSRGDVRASLPVAGSPR
;
A
#
# COMPACT_ATOMS: atom_id res chain seq x y z
N MET A 1 -1.35 14.54 11.90
CA MET A 1 -1.42 14.31 10.44
C MET A 1 -2.17 13.02 10.22
N CYS A 2 -3.42 13.15 9.77
CA CYS A 2 -4.46 12.12 9.83
C CYS A 2 -4.44 11.24 8.58
N GLY A 3 -4.54 9.92 8.79
CA GLY A 3 -4.68 8.94 7.73
C GLY A 3 -6.05 9.05 7.04
N ILE A 4 -6.02 8.99 5.71
CA ILE A 4 -7.22 9.01 4.87
C ILE A 4 -7.81 7.60 4.90
N VAL A 5 -8.75 7.35 5.81
CA VAL A 5 -9.67 6.21 5.67
C VAL A 5 -10.85 6.71 4.85
N ALA A 6 -10.72 6.65 3.52
CA ALA A 6 -11.82 6.91 2.62
C ALA A 6 -12.74 5.67 2.59
N SER A 7 -13.71 5.61 3.51
CA SER A 7 -14.87 4.75 3.32
C SER A 7 -15.73 5.39 2.21
N ALA A 8 -15.53 4.97 0.96
CA ALA A 8 -16.35 5.41 -0.16
C ALA A 8 -17.75 4.82 -0.03
N VAL A 9 -18.74 5.67 0.25
CA VAL A 9 -20.16 5.35 0.14
C VAL A 9 -20.43 4.96 -1.33
N HIS A 10 -20.93 3.74 -1.53
CA HIS A 10 -21.28 3.17 -2.83
C HIS A 10 -22.39 3.98 -3.52
N THR A 11 -22.02 4.96 -4.32
CA THR A 11 -22.81 5.32 -5.51
C THR A 11 -22.30 4.45 -6.66
N PRO A 12 -23.14 3.62 -7.32
CA PRO A 12 -22.73 2.88 -8.50
C PRO A 12 -22.34 3.88 -9.59
N ALA A 13 -21.03 4.13 -9.72
CA ALA A 13 -20.50 4.99 -10.76
C ALA A 13 -20.78 4.34 -12.12
N PRO A 14 -21.20 5.10 -13.14
CA PRO A 14 -21.40 4.57 -14.49
C PRO A 14 -20.06 3.96 -14.93
N SER A 15 -20.06 2.65 -15.15
CA SER A 15 -18.85 1.89 -15.47
C SER A 15 -18.14 2.58 -16.65
N PRO A 16 -16.93 3.13 -16.47
CA PRO A 16 -16.22 3.75 -17.57
C PRO A 16 -16.07 2.70 -18.67
N ARG A 17 -16.54 3.02 -19.88
CA ARG A 17 -16.45 2.14 -21.06
C ARG A 17 -15.06 1.52 -21.09
N SER A 18 -15.00 0.20 -20.92
CA SER A 18 -13.75 -0.54 -21.03
C SER A 18 -13.07 -0.16 -22.35
N PRO A 19 -11.76 0.16 -22.34
CA PRO A 19 -11.05 0.43 -23.59
C PRO A 19 -11.25 -0.75 -24.53
N THR A 20 -11.86 -0.51 -25.67
CA THR A 20 -12.12 -1.54 -26.68
C THR A 20 -10.84 -1.68 -27.50
N PHE A 21 -10.08 -2.75 -27.24
CA PHE A 21 -8.87 -3.03 -28.02
C PHE A 21 -9.24 -3.83 -29.28
N PRO A 22 -8.63 -3.53 -30.44
CA PRO A 22 -8.84 -4.31 -31.66
C PRO A 22 -8.36 -5.76 -31.44
N ALA A 23 -9.12 -6.72 -31.96
CA ALA A 23 -8.94 -8.17 -31.74
C ALA A 23 -7.65 -8.79 -32.33
N SER A 24 -6.64 -8.00 -32.67
CA SER A 24 -5.35 -8.49 -33.15
C SER A 24 -4.44 -8.90 -31.98
N SER A 25 -4.62 -10.15 -31.55
CA SER A 25 -3.75 -11.14 -30.87
C SER A 25 -2.67 -10.78 -29.83
N SER A 26 -2.40 -9.52 -29.50
CA SER A 26 -1.39 -9.16 -28.46
C SER A 26 -1.90 -8.16 -27.43
N ALA A 27 -3.19 -7.79 -27.50
CA ALA A 27 -3.81 -6.93 -26.50
C ALA A 27 -3.88 -7.66 -25.13
N PRO A 28 -3.62 -6.97 -24.02
CA PRO A 28 -3.77 -7.54 -22.69
C PRO A 28 -5.23 -7.93 -22.44
N GLU A 29 -5.44 -9.14 -21.92
CA GLU A 29 -6.76 -9.69 -21.61
C GLU A 29 -7.12 -9.32 -20.16
N VAL A 30 -8.29 -8.70 -19.93
CA VAL A 30 -8.74 -8.37 -18.56
C VAL A 30 -9.37 -9.61 -17.93
N LEU A 31 -8.73 -10.15 -16.89
CA LEU A 31 -9.22 -11.33 -16.18
C LEU A 31 -10.14 -10.98 -15.00
N TYR A 32 -9.86 -9.86 -14.35
CA TYR A 32 -10.59 -9.43 -13.16
C TYR A 32 -10.59 -7.91 -13.07
N ARG A 33 -11.69 -7.35 -12.57
CA ARG A 33 -11.83 -5.93 -12.32
C ARG A 33 -12.82 -5.69 -11.19
N ASP A 34 -12.42 -4.88 -10.22
CA ASP A 34 -13.29 -4.34 -9.19
C ASP A 34 -12.99 -2.84 -8.99
N ASP A 35 -13.39 -2.28 -7.85
CA ASP A 35 -13.16 -0.88 -7.51
C ASP A 35 -11.67 -0.60 -7.19
N ASN A 36 -10.94 -1.57 -6.65
CA ASN A 36 -9.57 -1.40 -6.16
C ASN A 36 -8.52 -1.80 -7.20
N PHE A 37 -8.82 -2.79 -8.04
CA PHE A 37 -7.87 -3.44 -8.93
C PHE A 37 -8.43 -3.68 -10.32
N THR A 38 -7.53 -3.63 -11.30
CA THR A 38 -7.73 -4.24 -12.61
C THR A 38 -6.60 -5.21 -12.89
N VAL A 39 -6.93 -6.47 -13.19
CA VAL A 39 -5.95 -7.52 -13.46
C VAL A 39 -5.95 -7.86 -14.94
N TYR A 40 -4.78 -7.72 -15.54
CA TYR A 40 -4.53 -8.06 -16.93
C TYR A 40 -3.68 -9.33 -17.01
N ARG A 41 -3.98 -10.17 -17.98
CA ARG A 41 -3.07 -11.20 -18.46
C ARG A 41 -2.15 -10.58 -19.50
N GLU A 42 -0.85 -10.63 -19.23
CA GLU A 42 0.16 -10.19 -20.18
C GLU A 42 0.31 -11.27 -21.26
N LEU A 43 0.18 -10.88 -22.54
CA LEU A 43 0.28 -11.81 -23.68
C LEU A 43 1.45 -11.48 -24.60
N ALA A 44 1.86 -10.21 -24.68
CA ALA A 44 2.89 -9.76 -25.60
C ALA A 44 4.30 -9.91 -25.02
N ASN A 45 4.46 -9.54 -23.75
CA ASN A 45 5.72 -9.53 -23.03
C ASN A 45 5.63 -10.40 -21.77
N THR A 46 5.24 -11.66 -21.93
CA THR A 46 5.14 -12.60 -20.80
C THR A 46 6.50 -12.87 -20.18
N VAL A 47 6.59 -12.90 -18.84
CA VAL A 47 7.80 -13.30 -18.10
C VAL A 47 7.93 -14.82 -17.99
N SER A 48 6.81 -15.54 -18.04
CA SER A 48 6.71 -16.99 -17.90
C SER A 48 5.87 -17.59 -19.03
N SER A 49 6.25 -18.77 -19.50
CA SER A 49 5.46 -19.57 -20.43
C SER A 49 4.17 -20.13 -19.84
N LYS A 50 4.08 -20.24 -18.51
CA LYS A 50 2.91 -20.78 -17.81
C LYS A 50 1.87 -19.72 -17.45
N GLY A 51 2.29 -18.47 -17.21
CA GLY A 51 1.37 -17.38 -16.93
C GLY A 51 2.04 -16.17 -16.31
N HIS A 52 1.58 -14.98 -16.71
CA HIS A 52 2.03 -13.70 -16.18
C HIS A 52 0.86 -12.73 -16.14
N LEU A 53 0.57 -12.21 -14.95
CA LEU A 53 -0.49 -11.27 -14.65
C LEU A 53 0.11 -9.94 -14.17
N ILE A 54 -0.57 -8.86 -14.53
CA ILE A 54 -0.31 -7.50 -14.05
C ILE A 54 -1.53 -7.06 -13.24
N ILE A 55 -1.33 -6.80 -11.96
CA ILE A 55 -2.37 -6.31 -11.05
C ILE A 55 -2.14 -4.81 -10.87
N VAL A 56 -3.02 -4.01 -11.49
CA VAL A 56 -2.96 -2.55 -11.44
C VAL A 56 -3.91 -2.04 -10.37
N PHE A 57 -3.43 -1.12 -9.53
CA PHE A 57 -4.25 -0.41 -8.56
C PHE A 57 -5.06 0.66 -9.30
N ASN A 58 -6.37 0.66 -9.13
CA ASN A 58 -7.24 1.70 -9.69
C ASN A 58 -7.03 3.04 -8.94
N LEU A 59 -6.61 2.97 -7.68
CA LEU A 59 -6.13 4.13 -6.92
C LEU A 59 -4.70 4.49 -7.38
N HIS A 60 -4.41 5.80 -7.43
CA HIS A 60 -3.05 6.26 -7.70
C HIS A 60 -2.13 6.01 -6.51
N VAL A 61 -1.27 4.99 -6.63
CA VAL A 61 -0.18 4.69 -5.70
C VAL A 61 1.14 4.94 -6.42
N PRO A 62 1.88 6.02 -6.14
CA PRO A 62 3.07 6.38 -6.91
C PRO A 62 4.21 5.36 -6.81
N SER A 63 4.38 4.74 -5.64
CA SER A 63 5.46 3.79 -5.38
C SER A 63 5.15 2.89 -4.19
N LEU A 64 5.91 1.81 -4.00
CA LEU A 64 5.78 0.99 -2.79
C LEU A 64 6.11 1.77 -1.49
N TYR A 65 6.94 2.83 -1.58
CA TYR A 65 7.34 3.63 -0.42
C TYR A 65 6.24 4.55 0.11
N THR A 66 5.12 4.66 -0.61
CA THR A 66 3.94 5.39 -0.12
C THR A 66 2.94 4.48 0.59
N LEU A 67 3.18 3.16 0.61
CA LEU A 67 2.34 2.21 1.33
C LEU A 67 2.63 2.26 2.83
N SER A 68 1.59 2.03 3.63
CA SER A 68 1.62 2.10 5.08
C SER A 68 0.77 0.98 5.72
N SER A 69 0.65 0.97 7.06
CA SER A 69 -0.18 -0.02 7.75
C SER A 69 -1.63 -0.04 7.32
N SER A 70 -2.21 1.11 6.92
CA SER A 70 -3.60 1.15 6.43
C SER A 70 -3.80 0.39 5.12
N ASP A 71 -2.71 0.14 4.39
CA ASP A 71 -2.74 -0.51 3.07
C ASP A 71 -2.50 -2.03 3.16
N LEU A 72 -2.26 -2.57 4.36
CA LEU A 72 -2.08 -4.01 4.57
C LEU A 72 -3.25 -4.88 4.03
N PRO A 73 -4.54 -4.52 4.23
CA PRO A 73 -5.65 -5.30 3.64
C PRO A 73 -5.61 -5.33 2.11
N LEU A 74 -5.15 -4.23 1.49
CA LEU A 74 -5.01 -4.10 0.04
C LEU A 74 -3.91 -5.05 -0.47
N LEU A 75 -2.75 -5.08 0.20
CA LEU A 75 -1.63 -5.97 -0.15
C LEU A 75 -1.97 -7.46 0.02
N VAL A 76 -2.70 -7.81 1.09
CA VAL A 76 -3.21 -9.19 1.27
C VAL A 76 -4.13 -9.58 0.12
N THR A 77 -5.01 -8.66 -0.31
CA THR A 77 -5.90 -8.89 -1.45
C THR A 77 -5.11 -9.11 -2.74
N VAL A 78 -4.04 -8.34 -3.00
CA VAL A 78 -3.15 -8.53 -4.17
C VAL A 78 -2.55 -9.93 -4.17
N ARG A 79 -2.03 -10.39 -3.02
CA ARG A 79 -1.45 -11.73 -2.88
C ARG A 79 -2.49 -12.81 -3.17
N ASP A 80 -3.63 -12.76 -2.51
CA ASP A 80 -4.66 -13.80 -2.59
C ASP A 80 -5.29 -13.82 -3.99
N LEU A 81 -5.55 -12.65 -4.58
CA LEU A 81 -6.03 -12.48 -5.95
C LEU A 81 -5.04 -13.03 -6.97
N GLY A 82 -3.75 -12.72 -6.82
CA GLY A 82 -2.69 -13.22 -7.68
C GLY A 82 -2.61 -14.74 -7.67
N ARG A 83 -2.56 -15.36 -6.48
CA ARG A 83 -2.52 -16.84 -6.36
C ARG A 83 -3.75 -17.49 -6.97
N ARG A 84 -4.95 -16.98 -6.65
CA ARG A 84 -6.22 -17.50 -7.17
C ARG A 84 -6.27 -17.47 -8.70
N LEU A 85 -5.90 -16.34 -9.31
CA LEU A 85 -5.92 -16.20 -10.77
C LEU A 85 -4.83 -17.04 -11.45
N LEU A 86 -3.62 -17.12 -10.88
CA LEU A 86 -2.57 -18.00 -11.40
C LEU A 86 -2.97 -19.49 -11.34
N ASN A 87 -3.61 -19.92 -10.26
CA ASN A 87 -4.18 -21.27 -10.17
C ASN A 87 -5.22 -21.54 -11.26
N SER A 88 -6.10 -20.56 -11.53
CA SER A 88 -7.08 -20.67 -12.60
C SER A 88 -6.46 -20.80 -14.00
N LEU A 89 -5.24 -20.26 -14.22
CA LEU A 89 -4.54 -20.41 -15.50
C LEU A 89 -3.94 -21.81 -15.67
N LEU A 90 -3.56 -22.48 -14.58
CA LEU A 90 -3.04 -23.86 -14.63
C LEU A 90 -4.13 -24.89 -14.87
N ASN A 91 -5.33 -24.65 -14.33
CA ASN A 91 -6.48 -25.55 -14.41
C ASN A 91 -7.66 -24.89 -15.16
N PRO A 92 -7.57 -24.68 -16.48
CA PRO A 92 -8.58 -23.97 -17.25
C PRO A 92 -9.95 -24.69 -17.32
N SER A 93 -9.99 -25.98 -16.99
CA SER A 93 -11.17 -26.86 -17.06
C SER A 93 -12.25 -26.58 -16.00
N HIS A 94 -12.04 -25.64 -15.07
CA HIS A 94 -12.99 -25.30 -14.01
C HIS A 94 -13.38 -23.80 -13.99
N SER A 95 -13.43 -23.16 -15.16
CA SER A 95 -13.81 -21.74 -15.29
C SER A 95 -15.33 -21.48 -15.19
N ASP A 96 -16.01 -22.15 -14.27
CA ASP A 96 -17.32 -21.71 -13.79
C ASP A 96 -17.10 -20.81 -12.59
N PHE A 97 -16.91 -19.50 -12.83
CA PHE A 97 -16.92 -18.50 -11.76
C PHE A 97 -18.38 -18.23 -11.36
N PRO A 98 -18.87 -18.67 -10.20
CA PRO A 98 -20.12 -18.14 -9.67
C PRO A 98 -19.87 -16.70 -9.21
N ASN A 99 -20.26 -15.73 -10.06
CA ASN A 99 -20.37 -14.30 -9.72
C ASN A 99 -21.51 -14.04 -8.71
N THR A 100 -21.64 -14.86 -7.67
CA THR A 100 -22.66 -14.63 -6.63
C THR A 100 -22.05 -13.85 -5.46
N PRO A 101 -22.65 -12.71 -5.07
CA PRO A 101 -22.22 -11.95 -3.91
C PRO A 101 -22.33 -12.83 -2.65
N VAL A 102 -21.27 -12.81 -1.84
CA VAL A 102 -21.16 -13.54 -0.57
C VAL A 102 -22.25 -13.06 0.38
N THR A 103 -23.41 -13.73 0.35
CA THR A 103 -24.42 -13.62 1.40
C THR A 103 -24.00 -14.53 2.53
N ALA A 104 -23.63 -13.94 3.67
CA ALA A 104 -23.21 -14.64 4.87
C ALA A 104 -24.24 -15.72 5.26
N SER A 105 -23.95 -16.98 4.95
CA SER A 105 -24.71 -18.14 5.42
C SER A 105 -23.96 -18.81 6.57
N PRO A 106 -24.66 -19.22 7.63
CA PRO A 106 -24.04 -19.80 8.81
C PRO A 106 -23.50 -21.22 8.53
N SER A 107 -22.21 -21.39 8.82
CA SER A 107 -21.51 -22.62 9.21
C SER A 107 -22.11 -23.96 8.76
N ARG A 108 -21.61 -24.50 7.64
CA ARG A 108 -21.67 -25.93 7.32
C ARG A 108 -20.41 -26.64 7.85
N PRO A 109 -20.53 -27.85 8.43
CA PRO A 109 -19.38 -28.60 8.95
C PRO A 109 -18.48 -29.12 7.82
N LEU A 110 -17.17 -29.04 8.06
CA LEU A 110 -16.09 -29.51 7.18
C LEU A 110 -16.14 -31.03 7.00
N THR A 111 -16.52 -31.48 5.81
CA THR A 111 -16.10 -32.79 5.28
C THR A 111 -14.74 -32.62 4.63
N VAL A 112 -13.72 -33.22 5.26
CA VAL A 112 -12.36 -33.32 4.74
C VAL A 112 -12.37 -34.38 3.65
N ASP A 113 -12.59 -33.96 2.41
CA ASP A 113 -12.32 -34.82 1.24
C ASP A 113 -10.82 -34.79 0.94
N THR A 114 -10.14 -35.84 1.41
CA THR A 114 -8.74 -36.14 1.14
C THR A 114 -8.60 -36.73 -0.26
N SER A 115 -8.90 -35.96 -1.31
CA SER A 115 -8.41 -36.28 -2.65
C SER A 115 -7.01 -35.70 -2.79
N SER A 116 -6.06 -36.60 -3.06
CA SER A 116 -4.63 -36.35 -3.25
C SER A 116 -4.32 -35.52 -4.50
N GLU A 117 -4.78 -34.26 -4.52
CA GLU A 117 -4.11 -33.21 -5.29
C GLU A 117 -2.87 -32.85 -4.48
N THR A 118 -1.70 -33.24 -4.96
CA THR A 118 -0.44 -32.69 -4.44
C THR A 118 -0.58 -31.17 -4.51
N PRO A 119 -0.57 -30.46 -3.37
CA PRO A 119 -0.61 -29.00 -3.38
C PRO A 119 0.51 -28.55 -4.31
N LEU A 120 0.17 -27.87 -5.40
CA LEU A 120 1.18 -27.21 -6.21
C LEU A 120 2.00 -26.36 -5.24
N ASP A 121 3.30 -26.64 -5.14
CA ASP A 121 4.17 -25.97 -4.19
C ASP A 121 3.94 -24.46 -4.30
N ASP A 122 3.56 -23.83 -3.19
CA ASP A 122 3.31 -22.38 -3.10
C ASP A 122 4.51 -21.57 -3.64
N ASP A 123 5.70 -22.18 -3.62
CA ASP A 123 6.96 -21.69 -4.16
C ASP A 123 6.97 -21.49 -5.68
N SER A 124 6.00 -22.08 -6.41
CA SER A 124 5.88 -21.93 -7.85
C SER A 124 5.31 -20.57 -8.27
N PHE A 125 4.63 -19.85 -7.37
CA PHE A 125 4.06 -18.53 -7.65
C PHE A 125 4.95 -17.43 -7.12
N ARG A 126 5.20 -16.43 -7.97
CA ARG A 126 5.91 -15.21 -7.58
C ARG A 126 5.01 -14.02 -7.74
N ILE A 127 4.74 -13.34 -6.63
CA ILE A 127 3.89 -12.15 -6.56
C ILE A 127 4.67 -11.05 -5.86
N GLY A 128 4.76 -9.88 -6.48
CA GLY A 128 5.58 -8.80 -5.95
C GLY A 128 5.63 -7.59 -6.87
N PHE A 129 6.53 -6.68 -6.52
CA PHE A 129 6.68 -5.37 -7.14
C PHE A 129 8.10 -5.23 -7.70
N ILE A 130 8.25 -4.41 -8.73
CA ILE A 130 9.55 -3.96 -9.20
C ILE A 130 9.86 -2.63 -8.51
N THR A 131 11.00 -2.56 -7.81
CA THR A 131 11.40 -1.39 -7.04
C THR A 131 12.11 -0.34 -7.91
N PRO A 132 11.89 0.96 -7.66
CA PRO A 132 12.71 2.01 -8.25
C PRO A 132 14.20 1.79 -7.94
N PRO A 133 15.11 2.16 -8.86
CA PRO A 133 14.90 2.91 -10.10
C PRO A 133 14.41 2.06 -11.28
N PHE A 134 14.24 0.75 -11.11
CA PHE A 134 13.82 -0.13 -12.17
C PHE A 134 12.33 0.05 -12.49
N ARG A 135 11.97 -0.11 -13.77
CA ARG A 135 10.59 -0.05 -14.25
C ARG A 135 10.41 -1.10 -15.33
N ASP A 136 9.23 -1.70 -15.40
CA ASP A 136 8.91 -2.55 -16.54
C ASP A 136 8.53 -1.69 -17.75
N SER A 137 9.53 -1.40 -18.61
CA SER A 137 9.34 -0.60 -19.84
C SER A 137 8.32 -1.18 -20.83
N LYS A 138 7.87 -2.42 -20.64
CA LYS A 138 6.91 -3.09 -21.52
C LYS A 138 5.46 -2.88 -21.11
N ILE A 139 5.22 -2.37 -19.90
CA ILE A 139 3.87 -2.14 -19.40
C ILE A 139 3.56 -0.64 -19.56
N PRO A 140 2.47 -0.27 -20.26
CA PRO A 140 2.13 1.13 -20.53
C PRO A 140 1.68 1.93 -19.29
N VAL A 141 1.72 1.33 -18.09
CA VAL A 141 1.33 1.93 -16.82
C VAL A 141 2.59 2.35 -16.07
N THR A 142 3.25 3.41 -16.53
CA THR A 142 4.59 3.78 -16.06
C THR A 142 4.62 4.68 -14.83
N ASP A 143 3.48 5.26 -14.46
CA ASP A 143 3.32 6.28 -13.42
C ASP A 143 2.58 5.77 -12.18
N HIS A 144 2.15 4.51 -12.16
CA HIS A 144 1.48 3.88 -11.01
C HIS A 144 2.18 2.59 -10.60
N LEU A 145 2.17 2.32 -9.30
CA LEU A 145 2.53 1.03 -8.74
C LEU A 145 1.59 -0.04 -9.31
N HIS A 146 2.19 -1.16 -9.71
CA HIS A 146 1.48 -2.36 -10.12
C HIS A 146 2.26 -3.56 -9.63
N ALA A 147 1.53 -4.62 -9.28
CA ALA A 147 2.14 -5.88 -8.89
C ALA A 147 2.22 -6.81 -10.11
N HIS A 148 3.30 -7.59 -10.15
CA HIS A 148 3.47 -8.68 -11.10
C HIS A 148 3.19 -9.99 -10.36
N ALA A 149 2.44 -10.87 -11.00
CA ALA A 149 2.20 -12.22 -10.52
C ALA A 149 2.49 -13.21 -11.67
N TYR A 150 3.39 -14.17 -11.47
CA TYR A 150 3.74 -15.15 -12.51
C TYR A 150 4.09 -16.51 -11.93
N ILE A 151 4.05 -17.52 -12.80
CA ILE A 151 4.31 -18.92 -12.44
C ILE A 151 5.74 -19.28 -12.87
N LEU A 152 6.52 -19.94 -12.02
CA LEU A 152 7.83 -20.44 -12.38
C LEU A 152 7.76 -21.64 -13.35
N PRO A 153 8.74 -21.81 -14.25
CA PRO A 153 9.93 -20.99 -14.43
C PRO A 153 9.60 -19.68 -15.16
N ALA A 154 10.45 -18.68 -14.96
CA ALA A 154 10.34 -17.41 -15.68
C ALA A 154 11.28 -17.40 -16.88
N ASP A 155 10.97 -18.29 -17.82
CA ASP A 155 11.74 -18.69 -18.99
C ASP A 155 11.62 -17.72 -20.19
N ARG A 156 10.72 -16.74 -20.11
CA ARG A 156 10.47 -15.78 -21.20
C ARG A 156 11.02 -14.38 -20.93
N MET A 157 11.69 -14.18 -19.81
CA MET A 157 12.39 -12.93 -19.54
C MET A 157 13.66 -12.81 -20.41
N GLY A 158 13.80 -11.71 -21.15
CA GLY A 158 15.10 -11.35 -21.72
C GLY A 158 16.10 -10.98 -20.62
N TRP A 159 17.40 -11.12 -20.88
CA TRP A 159 18.46 -10.90 -19.88
C TRP A 159 18.40 -9.54 -19.16
N TRP A 160 18.08 -8.46 -19.87
CA TRP A 160 17.92 -7.14 -19.25
C TRP A 160 16.72 -7.07 -18.30
N ARG A 161 15.58 -7.64 -18.71
CA ARG A 161 14.38 -7.66 -17.88
C ARG A 161 14.56 -8.58 -16.68
N ALA A 162 15.37 -9.63 -16.81
CA ALA A 162 15.72 -10.54 -15.72
C ALA A 162 16.31 -9.82 -14.50
N VAL A 163 17.04 -8.73 -14.71
CA VAL A 163 17.57 -7.91 -13.60
C VAL A 163 16.44 -7.33 -12.75
N GLY A 164 15.37 -6.82 -13.39
CA GLY A 164 14.19 -6.26 -12.70
C GLY A 164 13.40 -7.30 -11.89
N PHE A 165 13.41 -8.55 -12.33
CA PHE A 165 12.75 -9.68 -11.66
C PHE A 165 13.70 -10.48 -10.75
N SER A 166 14.94 -10.02 -10.60
CA SER A 166 15.92 -10.62 -9.69
C SER A 166 15.72 -10.07 -8.28
N GLY A 167 16.30 -10.74 -7.26
CA GLY A 167 16.24 -10.27 -5.87
C GLY A 167 16.84 -8.88 -5.62
N MET A 168 17.49 -8.25 -6.60
CA MET A 168 17.99 -6.87 -6.48
C MET A 168 16.89 -5.81 -6.66
N ALA A 169 15.90 -6.11 -7.50
CA ALA A 169 14.86 -5.16 -7.91
C ALA A 169 13.44 -5.70 -7.67
N TRP A 170 13.34 -6.97 -7.29
CA TRP A 170 12.10 -7.62 -6.96
C TRP A 170 11.83 -7.52 -5.46
N TYR A 171 10.64 -7.07 -5.11
CA TYR A 171 10.18 -7.00 -3.74
C TYR A 171 8.92 -7.87 -3.61
N ALA A 172 9.02 -9.01 -2.91
CA ALA A 172 7.89 -9.94 -2.78
C ALA A 172 6.75 -9.32 -1.96
N VAL A 173 5.51 -9.63 -2.33
CA VAL A 173 4.34 -9.07 -1.61
C VAL A 173 4.29 -9.52 -0.16
N ASP A 174 4.69 -10.76 0.13
CA ASP A 174 4.72 -11.32 1.48
C ASP A 174 5.80 -10.64 2.35
N ASP A 175 6.98 -10.36 1.79
CA ASP A 175 8.03 -9.60 2.47
C ASP A 175 7.56 -8.17 2.77
N LEU A 176 6.79 -7.54 1.87
CA LEU A 176 6.33 -6.16 2.06
C LEU A 176 5.28 -6.08 3.16
N ILE A 177 4.38 -7.06 3.19
CA ILE A 177 3.41 -7.22 4.27
C ILE A 177 4.15 -7.43 5.60
N ALA A 178 5.20 -8.25 5.62
CA ALA A 178 5.99 -8.50 6.81
C ALA A 178 6.75 -7.23 7.28
N GLU A 179 7.40 -6.51 6.37
CA GLU A 179 8.13 -5.27 6.66
C GLU A 179 7.21 -4.21 7.25
N ILE A 180 6.07 -3.92 6.61
CA ILE A 180 5.10 -2.93 7.13
C ILE A 180 4.56 -3.37 8.50
N ARG A 181 4.28 -4.67 8.71
CA ARG A 181 3.85 -5.19 10.02
C ARG A 181 4.96 -5.07 11.07
N GLU A 182 6.21 -5.31 10.70
CA GLU A 182 7.34 -5.16 11.60
C GLU A 182 7.53 -3.70 11.99
N GLU A 183 7.58 -2.77 11.02
CA GLU A 183 7.73 -1.33 11.27
C GLU A 183 6.61 -0.78 12.16
N THR A 184 5.38 -1.26 11.98
CA THR A 184 4.21 -0.77 12.73
C THR A 184 4.10 -1.40 14.11
N SER A 185 4.51 -2.65 14.27
CA SER A 185 4.62 -3.31 15.58
C SER A 185 5.83 -2.84 16.39
N ASN A 186 6.90 -2.38 15.73
CA ASN A 186 8.10 -1.79 16.34
C ASN A 186 7.99 -0.29 16.62
N ASN A 187 6.77 0.26 16.78
CA ASN A 187 6.56 1.56 17.44
C ASN A 187 6.90 1.53 18.95
N ARG A 188 7.82 0.64 19.34
CA ARG A 188 8.63 0.67 20.55
C ARG A 188 9.43 1.97 20.49
N VAL A 189 9.11 2.89 21.40
CA VAL A 189 9.80 4.17 21.59
C VAL A 189 11.27 4.04 21.24
N ARG A 190 11.67 4.81 20.22
CA ARG A 190 13.03 4.95 19.71
C ARG A 190 14.04 5.02 20.85
N SER A 191 14.59 3.88 21.25
CA SER A 191 15.78 3.80 22.10
C SER A 191 16.97 4.18 21.23
N GLY A 192 17.11 5.47 20.92
CA GLY A 192 18.26 5.99 20.19
C GLY A 192 19.58 5.67 20.91
N PRO A 193 20.73 6.01 20.33
CA PRO A 193 22.04 5.74 20.92
C PRO A 193 22.05 6.14 22.40
N LYS A 194 22.54 5.23 23.26
CA LYS A 194 22.69 5.48 24.70
C LYS A 194 23.32 6.87 24.87
N PRO A 195 22.63 7.85 25.49
CA PRO A 195 23.27 9.11 25.77
C PRO A 195 24.45 8.81 26.69
N ARG A 196 25.59 9.46 26.43
CA ARG A 196 26.83 9.31 27.23
C ARG A 196 26.66 9.66 28.73
N ARG A 197 25.46 10.11 29.15
CA ARG A 197 25.13 10.60 30.49
C ARG A 197 23.94 9.86 31.13
N GLY A 198 24.00 8.52 31.13
CA GLY A 198 23.05 7.68 31.89
C GLY A 198 21.75 7.31 31.16
N PRO A 199 20.93 6.41 31.74
CA PRO A 199 19.65 6.01 31.17
C PRO A 199 18.72 7.22 31.04
N ARG A 200 17.99 7.33 29.93
CA ARG A 200 17.03 8.42 29.78
C ARG A 200 15.92 8.22 30.83
N PRO A 201 15.35 9.27 31.40
CA PRO A 201 14.23 9.14 32.33
C PRO A 201 13.06 8.32 31.76
N ILE A 202 12.85 8.38 30.44
CA ILE A 202 11.84 7.59 29.73
C ILE A 202 12.14 6.08 29.72
N ASP A 203 13.41 5.69 29.77
CA ASP A 203 13.84 4.28 29.83
C ASP A 203 13.56 3.66 31.22
N GLN A 204 13.34 4.50 32.24
CA GLN A 204 12.98 4.06 33.60
C GLN A 204 11.48 3.86 33.78
N VAL A 205 10.68 4.14 32.74
CA VAL A 205 9.23 3.93 32.75
C VAL A 205 8.94 2.69 31.90
N PRO A 206 8.70 1.51 32.52
CA PRO A 206 8.56 0.24 31.80
C PRO A 206 7.47 0.22 30.72
N ALA A 207 6.52 1.15 30.78
CA ALA A 207 5.41 1.29 29.84
C ALA A 207 5.48 2.55 28.95
N ALA A 208 6.56 3.34 29.00
CA ALA A 208 6.62 4.57 28.21
C ALA A 208 6.60 4.26 26.71
N GLY A 209 5.55 4.76 26.05
CA GLY A 209 5.21 4.55 24.64
C GLY A 209 5.07 3.10 24.20
N ALA A 210 4.85 2.17 25.13
CA ALA A 210 4.25 0.89 24.81
C ALA A 210 2.77 1.15 24.46
N ARG A 211 2.45 1.22 23.17
CA ARG A 211 1.06 1.24 22.71
C ARG A 211 0.54 -0.18 22.68
N GLN A 212 -0.62 -0.39 23.29
CA GLN A 212 -1.35 -1.65 23.16
C GLN A 212 -2.41 -1.45 22.09
N GLY A 213 -2.48 -2.38 21.14
CA GLY A 213 -3.47 -2.38 20.09
C GLY A 213 -3.93 -3.80 19.78
N LEU A 214 -5.16 -3.91 19.31
CA LEU A 214 -5.71 -5.15 18.80
C LEU A 214 -5.19 -5.44 17.38
N PRO A 215 -5.18 -6.70 16.93
CA PRO A 215 -4.77 -7.07 15.57
C PRO A 215 -5.58 -6.40 14.45
N ASN A 216 -6.74 -5.81 14.78
CA ASN A 216 -7.57 -5.03 13.86
C ASN A 216 -7.18 -3.54 13.77
N GLY A 217 -6.06 -3.14 14.38
CA GLY A 217 -5.57 -1.75 14.37
C GLY A 217 -6.24 -0.82 15.38
N VAL A 218 -7.17 -1.31 16.20
CA VAL A 218 -7.79 -0.52 17.27
C VAL A 218 -6.77 -0.36 18.40
N GLU A 219 -6.39 0.88 18.71
CA GLU A 219 -5.56 1.20 19.86
C GLU A 219 -6.35 1.02 21.16
N THR A 220 -5.85 0.19 22.06
CA THR A 220 -6.44 -0.10 23.38
C THR A 220 -5.60 0.43 24.54
N THR A 221 -4.58 1.23 24.25
CA THR A 221 -3.75 1.89 25.26
C THR A 221 -4.65 2.73 26.18
N SER A 222 -4.59 2.50 27.50
CA SER A 222 -5.30 3.33 28.47
C SER A 222 -4.82 4.77 28.36
N ALA A 223 -5.76 5.72 28.30
CA ALA A 223 -5.43 7.15 28.30
C ALA A 223 -4.57 7.46 29.54
N GLY A 224 -3.34 7.90 29.31
CA GLY A 224 -2.43 8.22 30.40
C GLY A 224 -3.01 9.32 31.28
N LEU A 225 -2.79 9.23 32.59
CA LEU A 225 -3.18 10.23 33.60
C LEU A 225 -2.41 11.57 33.45
N GLY A 226 -1.82 11.84 32.29
CA GLY A 226 -1.06 13.04 32.01
C GLY A 226 -1.99 14.21 31.68
N VAL A 227 -1.91 15.23 32.54
CA VAL A 227 -2.30 16.64 32.36
C VAL A 227 -2.91 16.95 30.99
N ALA A 228 -4.18 17.38 30.99
CA ALA A 228 -4.85 17.95 29.82
C ALA A 228 -3.90 18.94 29.14
N ASP A 229 -3.54 18.65 27.89
CA ASP A 229 -2.69 19.50 27.07
C ASP A 229 -3.39 20.86 26.92
N PRO A 230 -2.85 21.96 27.49
CA PRO A 230 -3.48 23.27 27.39
C PRO A 230 -3.43 23.84 25.95
N GLU A 231 -2.77 23.16 25.00
CA GLU A 231 -2.70 23.59 23.60
C GLU A 231 -3.72 22.92 22.67
N ASP A 232 -4.61 22.07 23.17
CA ASP A 232 -5.72 21.48 22.38
C ASP A 232 -7.08 22.11 22.75
N PRO A 233 -7.49 23.23 22.09
CA PRO A 233 -8.71 23.94 22.43
C PRO A 233 -10.00 23.23 22.00
N GLU A 234 -9.96 22.09 21.31
CA GLU A 234 -11.16 21.48 20.72
C GLU A 234 -11.82 20.34 21.54
N LEU A 235 -11.21 19.88 22.64
CA LEU A 235 -11.70 18.70 23.38
C LEU A 235 -12.30 18.98 24.78
N SER A 236 -12.64 20.22 25.13
CA SER A 236 -13.36 20.52 26.38
C SER A 236 -14.82 20.93 26.13
N PRO A 237 -15.82 20.03 26.23
CA PRO A 237 -17.21 20.43 26.30
C PRO A 237 -17.49 21.01 27.70
N GLY A 238 -17.49 22.33 27.76
CA GLY A 238 -18.38 23.13 28.60
C GLY A 238 -18.27 22.95 30.10
N LEU A 239 -17.34 23.68 30.73
CA LEU A 239 -17.50 24.19 32.10
C LEU A 239 -16.45 25.26 32.39
N MET A 240 -16.56 26.45 31.80
CA MET A 240 -15.98 27.65 32.41
C MET A 240 -16.90 28.86 32.32
N ARG A 241 -17.14 29.38 33.53
CA ARG A 241 -17.91 30.55 33.94
C ARG A 241 -17.05 31.81 33.68
N PRO A 242 -17.65 32.97 33.34
CA PRO A 242 -16.87 34.12 32.90
C PRO A 242 -16.26 34.87 34.08
N MET A 243 -14.96 35.09 34.04
CA MET A 243 -14.28 36.11 34.85
C MET A 243 -13.74 37.17 33.88
N SER A 244 -14.47 38.28 33.81
CA SER A 244 -13.97 39.56 33.33
C SER A 244 -12.78 40.00 34.18
N PHE A 245 -11.72 40.56 33.58
CA PHE A 245 -11.26 41.92 33.83
C PHE A 245 -9.93 42.23 33.12
N SER A 246 -9.94 43.39 32.45
CA SER A 246 -8.86 44.38 32.30
C SER A 246 -7.68 44.11 31.35
N ALA A 247 -7.69 44.89 30.26
CA ALA A 247 -6.52 45.29 29.48
C ALA A 247 -5.48 46.05 30.34
N PRO A 248 -4.22 46.12 29.90
CA PRO A 248 -3.80 47.37 29.27
C PRO A 248 -2.87 47.23 28.06
N SER A 249 -2.91 48.32 27.29
CA SER A 249 -2.12 48.71 26.12
C SER A 249 -0.60 48.75 26.29
N SER A 250 0.14 48.38 25.24
CA SER A 250 1.36 49.07 24.75
C SER A 250 1.73 48.48 23.37
N SER A 251 1.54 49.19 22.25
CA SER A 251 2.48 50.11 21.58
C SER A 251 3.85 49.50 21.22
N ARG A 252 4.08 49.14 19.94
CA ARG A 252 4.95 49.93 19.01
C ARG A 252 5.10 49.29 17.60
N PRO A 253 5.50 50.09 16.60
CA PRO A 253 5.54 49.77 15.17
C PRO A 253 6.96 49.56 14.60
N GLY A 254 7.04 49.09 13.34
CA GLY A 254 8.23 49.20 12.45
C GLY A 254 8.29 48.02 11.48
N SER A 255 8.07 48.20 10.16
CA SER A 255 9.06 48.61 9.13
C SER A 255 10.19 47.56 9.01
N SER A 256 10.50 46.90 7.90
CA SER A 256 10.73 47.35 6.52
C SER A 256 10.74 46.14 5.57
N ARG A 257 10.18 46.20 4.35
CA ARG A 257 10.91 46.42 3.07
C ARG A 257 12.20 45.60 2.92
N GLY A 258 12.17 44.65 1.98
CA GLY A 258 13.31 43.87 1.51
C GLY A 258 13.03 43.25 0.14
N ASP A 259 13.04 44.12 -0.87
CA ASP A 259 13.12 43.80 -2.30
C ASP A 259 14.51 43.18 -2.59
N VAL A 260 14.59 41.99 -3.16
CA VAL A 260 15.79 41.54 -3.89
C VAL A 260 15.39 40.82 -5.17
N ARG A 261 15.58 41.57 -6.25
CA ARG A 261 15.64 41.21 -7.66
C ARG A 261 17.02 40.62 -7.97
N ALA A 262 17.10 39.50 -8.69
CA ALA A 262 18.20 39.10 -9.60
C ALA A 262 17.99 37.62 -9.99
N SER A 263 18.30 37.08 -11.17
CA SER A 263 18.70 37.59 -12.48
C SER A 263 18.68 36.37 -13.40
N LEU A 264 18.21 36.54 -14.64
CA LEU A 264 18.40 35.59 -15.75
C LEU A 264 19.89 35.57 -16.18
N PRO A 265 20.37 34.45 -16.72
CA PRO A 265 21.04 34.49 -18.03
C PRO A 265 20.49 33.40 -18.97
N VAL A 266 20.06 33.74 -20.18
CA VAL A 266 20.83 34.00 -21.41
C VAL A 266 21.28 32.72 -22.11
N ALA A 267 20.88 32.68 -23.39
CA ALA A 267 21.04 31.65 -24.38
C ALA A 267 22.50 31.35 -24.77
N GLY A 268 22.70 30.13 -25.29
CA GLY A 268 23.93 29.72 -25.96
C GLY A 268 23.76 28.39 -26.71
N SER A 269 23.25 28.44 -27.95
CA SER A 269 23.76 27.59 -29.06
C SER A 269 24.99 28.29 -29.66
N PRO A 270 25.77 27.72 -30.62
CA PRO A 270 25.60 26.47 -31.39
C PRO A 270 26.88 25.62 -31.55
N ARG A 271 26.73 24.37 -32.01
CA ARG A 271 27.30 23.81 -33.27
C ARG A 271 26.91 22.35 -33.42
#